data_AF-M4WWI3-F1
#
_entry.id   AF-M4WWI3-F1
#
_cell.length_a   1.000
_cell.length_b   1.000
_cell.length_c   1.000
_cell.angle_alpha   90.00
_cell.angle_beta   90.00
_cell.angle_gamma   90.00
#
_symmetry.space_group_name_H-M   'P 1'
#
loop_
_entity.id
_entity.type
_entity.pdbx_description
1 polymer ?
#
loop_
_entity_poly.entity_id
_entity_poly.type
_entity_poly.pdbx_seq_one_letter_code
_entity_poly.pdbx_strand_id
1 'polypeptide(L)'
;MKTAVATLAVAGALAGPALAEARELTLSTTLDEYRGDKAYLAIYLTDADGQYQRTLWVAGRKAKYYKHLADWARGSGLRTAELDGLSGASVGSGDTLEVSVEVADSLIDAGYQIRIDSAVEDKRSNRAEVQVPLTRDGAGKDNAGSGYVSAFRYQL
;
A
#
# COMPACT_ATOMS: atom_id res chain seq x y z
N MET A 1 -62.33 5.04 -37.33
CA MET A 1 -60.98 5.62 -37.12
C MET A 1 -60.61 5.31 -35.66
N LYS A 2 -60.00 4.15 -35.36
CA LYS A 2 -58.57 3.95 -35.02
C LYS A 2 -57.97 5.01 -34.07
N THR A 3 -57.66 4.61 -32.83
CA THR A 3 -56.40 4.86 -32.06
C THR A 3 -56.59 4.28 -30.63
N ALA A 4 -56.16 3.05 -30.35
CA ALA A 4 -54.81 2.63 -29.93
C ALA A 4 -54.46 3.11 -28.50
N VAL A 5 -54.58 2.19 -27.54
CA VAL A 5 -54.04 2.26 -26.17
C VAL A 5 -52.52 2.08 -26.25
N ALA A 6 -51.76 3.02 -25.71
CA ALA A 6 -50.31 2.92 -25.61
C ALA A 6 -49.92 2.71 -24.14
N THR A 7 -49.60 1.46 -23.79
CA THR A 7 -49.00 1.08 -22.51
C THR A 7 -47.49 1.38 -22.59
N LEU A 8 -47.01 2.38 -21.84
CA LEU A 8 -45.57 2.61 -21.69
C LEU A 8 -45.00 1.65 -20.64
N ALA A 9 -44.25 0.65 -21.08
CA ALA A 9 -43.40 -0.13 -20.19
C ALA A 9 -42.07 0.61 -19.99
N VAL A 10 -41.83 1.12 -18.79
CA VAL A 10 -40.52 1.65 -18.40
C VAL A 10 -39.67 0.49 -17.92
N ALA A 11 -38.77 0.00 -18.77
CA ALA A 11 -37.68 -0.89 -18.36
C ALA A 11 -36.47 -0.03 -17.98
N GLY A 12 -36.38 0.36 -16.70
CA GLY A 12 -35.20 0.98 -16.14
C GLY A 12 -34.20 -0.09 -15.71
N ALA A 13 -33.18 -0.35 -16.52
CA ALA A 13 -32.01 -1.10 -16.07
C ALA A 13 -31.22 -0.21 -15.10
N LEU A 14 -31.37 -0.45 -13.80
CA LEU A 14 -30.54 0.15 -12.76
C LEU A 14 -29.13 -0.45 -12.88
N ALA A 15 -28.28 0.16 -13.69
CA ALA A 15 -26.83 0.01 -13.54
C ALA A 15 -26.42 0.79 -12.28
N GLY A 16 -26.52 0.14 -11.12
CA GLY A 16 -26.00 0.70 -9.88
C GLY A 16 -24.48 0.85 -9.96
N PRO A 17 -23.88 1.84 -9.27
CA PRO A 17 -22.44 1.90 -9.14
C PRO A 17 -21.96 0.59 -8.48
N ALA A 18 -20.98 -0.07 -9.10
CA ALA A 18 -20.24 -1.12 -8.42
C ALA A 18 -19.68 -0.51 -7.14
N LEU A 19 -20.24 -0.89 -5.99
CA LEU A 19 -19.64 -0.56 -4.70
C LEU A 19 -18.24 -1.15 -4.76
N ALA A 20 -17.22 -0.29 -4.75
CA ALA A 20 -15.84 -0.74 -4.66
C ALA A 20 -15.71 -1.44 -3.31
N GLU A 21 -15.78 -2.77 -3.33
CA GLU A 21 -15.68 -3.59 -2.14
C GLU A 21 -14.26 -3.41 -1.58
N ALA A 22 -14.17 -3.03 -0.31
CA ALA A 22 -12.88 -2.97 0.38
C ALA A 22 -12.41 -4.41 0.64
N ARG A 23 -11.17 -4.70 0.28
CA ARG A 23 -10.49 -5.96 0.57
C ARG A 23 -9.39 -5.70 1.59
N GLU A 24 -9.38 -6.51 2.65
CA GLU A 24 -8.30 -6.51 3.62
C GLU A 24 -7.03 -7.12 3.00
N LEU A 25 -5.89 -6.52 3.28
CA LEU A 25 -4.57 -7.00 2.93
C LEU A 25 -3.75 -7.15 4.21
N THR A 26 -3.25 -8.34 4.49
CA THR A 26 -2.24 -8.55 5.53
C THR A 26 -0.85 -8.39 4.94
N LEU A 27 -0.13 -7.35 5.35
CA LEU A 27 1.22 -7.04 4.91
C LEU A 27 2.22 -7.54 5.96
N SER A 28 3.15 -8.39 5.56
CA SER A 28 4.22 -8.93 6.40
C SER A 28 5.57 -8.49 5.84
N THR A 29 6.35 -7.76 6.64
CA THR A 29 7.68 -7.26 6.28
C THR A 29 8.69 -7.70 7.32
N THR A 30 9.60 -8.59 6.96
CA THR A 30 10.70 -9.06 7.81
C THR A 30 11.98 -8.33 7.44
N LEU A 31 12.73 -7.89 8.44
CA LEU A 31 14.01 -7.23 8.23
C LEU A 31 15.18 -8.20 8.29
N ASP A 32 16.26 -7.88 7.58
CA ASP A 32 17.55 -8.51 7.77
C ASP A 32 18.09 -8.23 9.18
N GLU A 33 19.01 -9.08 9.64
CA GLU A 33 19.81 -8.78 10.81
C GLU A 33 20.85 -7.69 10.49
N TYR A 34 20.85 -6.63 11.28
CA TYR A 34 21.84 -5.56 11.20
C TYR A 34 22.10 -4.92 12.56
N ARG A 35 23.26 -4.29 12.72
CA ARG A 35 23.59 -3.53 13.93
C ARG A 35 23.12 -2.09 13.80
N GLY A 36 22.30 -1.58 14.70
CA GLY A 36 21.89 -0.17 14.73
C GLY A 36 20.51 0.02 15.32
N ASP A 37 19.94 1.20 15.10
CA ASP A 37 18.58 1.52 15.56
C ASP A 37 17.49 0.80 14.75
N LYS A 38 16.26 0.87 15.26
CA LYS A 38 15.08 0.34 14.58
C LYS A 38 14.83 1.05 13.25
N ALA A 39 14.47 0.30 12.23
CA ALA A 39 14.18 0.83 10.91
C ALA A 39 12.84 1.56 10.88
N TYR A 40 12.84 2.67 10.14
CA TYR A 40 11.65 3.32 9.64
C TYR A 40 11.29 2.67 8.31
N LEU A 41 10.00 2.40 8.11
CA LEU A 41 9.46 1.86 6.87
C LEU A 41 8.28 2.72 6.43
N ALA A 42 8.16 2.98 5.13
CA ALA A 42 6.91 3.43 4.52
C ALA A 42 6.46 2.41 3.49
N ILE A 43 5.27 1.86 3.68
CA ILE A 43 4.60 0.95 2.75
C ILE A 43 3.49 1.73 2.07
N TYR A 44 3.50 1.78 0.74
CA TYR A 44 2.60 2.63 -0.03
C TYR A 44 2.23 2.02 -1.38
N LEU A 45 1.14 2.50 -1.96
CA LEU A 45 0.65 2.11 -3.27
C LEU A 45 1.10 3.11 -4.32
N THR A 46 1.57 2.60 -5.47
CA THR A 46 1.74 3.39 -6.69
C THR A 46 0.91 2.81 -7.83
N ASP A 47 0.60 3.63 -8.83
CA ASP A 47 0.09 3.13 -10.11
C ASP A 47 1.20 2.50 -10.97
N ALA A 48 0.84 2.10 -12.19
CA ALA A 48 1.75 1.50 -13.17
C ALA A 48 2.88 2.44 -13.61
N ASP A 49 2.67 3.75 -13.55
CA ASP A 49 3.66 4.79 -13.87
C ASP A 49 4.55 5.13 -12.65
N GLY A 50 4.34 4.46 -11.52
CA GLY A 50 5.07 4.68 -10.28
C GLY A 50 4.65 5.95 -9.55
N GLN A 51 3.53 6.58 -9.91
CA GLN A 51 3.00 7.72 -9.16
C GLN A 51 2.38 7.25 -7.85
N TYR A 52 2.66 7.97 -6.78
CA TYR A 52 2.08 7.71 -5.46
C TYR A 52 0.56 7.86 -5.50
N GLN A 53 -0.12 6.90 -4.88
CA GLN A 53 -1.58 6.86 -4.82
C GLN A 53 -2.09 6.93 -3.38
N ARG A 54 -1.48 6.16 -2.47
CA ARG A 54 -1.92 6.08 -1.07
C ARG A 54 -0.84 5.53 -0.15
N THR A 55 -0.78 6.01 1.09
CA THR A 55 0.01 5.37 2.15
C THR A 55 -0.76 4.17 2.70
N LEU A 56 -0.10 3.02 2.85
CA LEU A 56 -0.69 1.84 3.48
C LEU A 56 -0.30 1.78 4.96
N TRP A 57 0.99 1.99 5.26
CA TRP A 57 1.48 2.02 6.64
C TRP A 57 2.84 2.71 6.76
N VAL A 58 3.10 3.37 7.89
CA VAL A 58 4.42 3.92 8.24
C VAL A 58 4.89 3.41 9.60
N ALA A 59 5.95 2.61 9.60
CA ALA A 59 6.64 2.22 10.82
C ALA A 59 7.62 3.32 11.25
N GLY A 60 7.39 3.92 12.41
CA GLY A 60 8.25 4.94 13.01
C GLY A 60 7.49 6.18 13.44
N ARG A 61 7.68 6.57 14.72
CA ARG A 61 6.85 7.62 15.37
C ARG A 61 7.41 9.04 15.24
N LYS A 62 8.69 9.19 14.94
CA LYS A 62 9.36 10.51 14.92
C LYS A 62 9.38 11.06 13.50
N ALA A 63 8.47 11.98 13.19
CA ALA A 63 8.31 12.57 11.85
C ALA A 63 9.58 13.19 11.25
N LYS A 64 10.53 13.64 12.08
CA LYS A 64 11.82 14.19 11.60
C LYS A 64 12.64 13.21 10.72
N TYR A 65 12.38 11.90 10.83
CA TYR A 65 13.05 10.88 10.01
C TYR A 65 12.32 10.54 8.71
N TYR A 66 11.08 11.03 8.51
CA TYR A 66 10.28 10.72 7.32
C TYR A 66 10.93 11.21 6.02
N LYS A 67 11.76 12.27 6.09
CA LYS A 67 12.57 12.73 4.96
C LYS A 67 13.54 11.67 4.39
N HIS A 68 13.85 10.62 5.16
CA HIS A 68 14.71 9.52 4.73
C HIS A 68 13.95 8.44 3.95
N LEU A 69 12.61 8.45 4.01
CA LEU A 69 11.74 7.59 3.21
C LEU A 69 11.38 8.32 1.91
N ALA A 70 12.40 8.52 1.07
CA ALA A 70 12.45 9.63 0.10
C ALA A 70 11.36 9.63 -0.98
N ASP A 71 11.00 8.48 -1.55
CA ASP A 71 10.01 8.40 -2.62
C ASP A 71 8.60 8.51 -2.04
N TRP A 72 8.35 7.84 -0.91
CA TRP A 72 7.12 8.03 -0.17
C TRP A 72 6.93 9.47 0.32
N ALA A 73 7.95 10.09 0.88
CA ALA A 73 7.89 11.47 1.39
C ALA A 73 7.60 12.47 0.28
N ARG A 74 8.20 12.26 -0.90
CA ARG A 74 7.92 13.08 -2.09
C ARG A 74 6.49 12.88 -2.58
N GLY A 75 6.04 11.63 -2.69
CA GLY A 75 4.71 11.30 -3.21
C GLY A 75 3.57 11.74 -2.30
N SER A 76 3.66 11.43 -1.01
CA SER A 76 2.65 11.80 0.00
C SER A 76 2.65 13.29 0.33
N GLY A 77 3.75 13.99 0.06
CA GLY A 77 3.97 15.35 0.54
C GLY A 77 3.98 15.47 2.07
N LEU A 78 4.13 14.35 2.79
CA LEU A 78 4.09 14.27 4.26
C LEU A 78 2.83 14.88 4.88
N ARG A 79 1.70 14.81 4.17
CA ARG A 79 0.41 15.35 4.64
C ARG A 79 -0.09 14.53 5.83
N THR A 80 -0.38 15.18 6.95
CA THR A 80 -0.83 14.49 8.18
C THR A 80 -2.13 13.70 7.99
N ALA A 81 -3.02 14.17 7.11
CA ALA A 81 -4.27 13.46 6.77
C ALA A 81 -4.03 12.07 6.15
N GLU A 82 -2.89 11.86 5.48
CA GLU A 82 -2.49 10.57 4.89
C GLU A 82 -1.84 9.61 5.90
N LEU A 83 -1.67 10.05 7.15
CA LEU A 83 -0.91 9.33 8.18
C LEU A 83 -1.75 9.01 9.42
N ASP A 84 -2.93 9.63 9.55
CA ASP A 84 -3.79 9.41 10.70
C ASP A 84 -4.27 7.96 10.76
N GLY A 85 -3.97 7.27 11.87
CA GLY A 85 -4.21 5.83 12.02
C GLY A 85 -3.30 4.90 11.21
N LEU A 86 -2.42 5.42 10.34
CA LEU A 86 -1.57 4.62 9.43
C LEU A 86 -0.09 4.61 9.85
N SER A 87 0.19 4.82 11.14
CA SER A 87 1.57 4.79 11.65
C SER A 87 1.73 4.05 12.97
N GLY A 88 2.92 3.50 13.18
CA GLY A 88 3.22 2.70 14.37
C GLY A 88 4.68 2.76 14.80
N ALA A 89 5.09 1.77 15.60
CA ALA A 89 6.47 1.65 16.05
C ALA A 89 7.40 1.32 14.87
N SER A 90 8.64 1.84 14.93
CA SER A 90 9.74 1.39 14.06
C SER A 90 10.08 -0.07 14.33
N VAL A 91 10.61 -0.77 13.34
CA VAL A 91 10.82 -2.24 13.36
C VAL A 91 12.24 -2.57 13.77
N GLY A 92 12.45 -3.56 14.64
CA GLY A 92 13.79 -4.00 15.03
C GLY A 92 14.49 -4.80 13.95
N SER A 93 15.82 -4.83 14.01
CA SER A 93 16.63 -5.74 13.19
C SER A 93 16.19 -7.19 13.40
N GLY A 94 15.95 -7.93 12.32
CA GLY A 94 15.48 -9.32 12.37
C GLY A 94 14.00 -9.48 12.77
N ASP A 95 13.31 -8.40 13.15
CA ASP A 95 11.89 -8.47 13.51
C ASP A 95 11.01 -8.44 12.26
N THR A 96 9.78 -8.91 12.42
CA THR A 96 8.71 -8.81 11.43
C THR A 96 7.66 -7.79 11.85
N LEU A 97 7.29 -6.92 10.91
CA LEU A 97 6.11 -6.07 10.98
C LEU A 97 4.95 -6.76 10.27
N GLU A 98 3.83 -6.93 10.97
CA GLU A 98 2.57 -7.42 10.40
C GLU A 98 1.48 -6.36 10.59
N VAL A 99 0.82 -5.98 9.51
CA VAL A 99 -0.27 -4.97 9.51
C VAL A 99 -1.38 -5.36 8.54
N SER A 100 -2.62 -5.22 8.97
CA SER A 100 -3.79 -5.35 8.09
C SER A 100 -4.24 -3.97 7.60
N VAL A 101 -4.46 -3.83 6.29
CA VAL A 101 -4.91 -2.58 5.66
C VAL A 101 -6.05 -2.87 4.69
N GLU A 102 -6.91 -1.89 4.42
CA GLU A 102 -7.96 -2.03 3.42
C GLU A 102 -7.62 -1.30 2.12
N VAL A 103 -7.77 -2.01 1.00
CA VAL A 103 -7.68 -1.43 -0.36
C VAL A 103 -8.97 -1.71 -1.13
N ALA A 104 -9.28 -0.90 -2.14
CA ALA A 104 -10.39 -1.24 -3.03
C ALA A 104 -10.02 -2.48 -3.88
N ASP A 105 -10.93 -3.46 -3.97
CA ASP A 105 -10.71 -4.69 -4.75
C ASP A 105 -10.40 -4.38 -6.23
N SER A 106 -10.94 -3.27 -6.76
CA SER A 106 -10.68 -2.78 -8.12
C SER A 106 -9.21 -2.39 -8.39
N LEU A 107 -8.38 -2.26 -7.36
CA LEU A 107 -6.94 -1.96 -7.51
C LEU A 107 -6.12 -3.23 -7.73
N ILE A 108 -6.66 -4.39 -7.35
CA ILE A 108 -6.00 -5.69 -7.51
C ILE A 108 -6.08 -6.13 -8.96
N ASP A 109 -4.95 -6.55 -9.54
CA ASP A 109 -4.79 -6.90 -10.96
C ASP A 109 -4.94 -5.69 -11.93
N ALA A 110 -5.02 -4.46 -11.40
CA ALA A 110 -5.19 -3.24 -12.20
C ALA A 110 -3.87 -2.51 -12.54
N GLY A 111 -2.72 -3.14 -12.30
CA GLY A 111 -1.40 -2.58 -12.60
C GLY A 111 -0.78 -1.75 -11.47
N TYR A 112 -1.43 -1.65 -10.31
CA TYR A 112 -0.87 -1.01 -9.13
C TYR A 112 0.25 -1.85 -8.49
N GLN A 113 1.12 -1.18 -7.73
CA GLN A 113 2.24 -1.81 -7.02
C GLN A 113 2.25 -1.39 -5.56
N ILE A 114 2.60 -2.34 -4.68
CA ILE A 114 3.02 -2.03 -3.31
C ILE A 114 4.53 -1.77 -3.33
N ARG A 115 4.94 -0.66 -2.72
CA ARG A 115 6.35 -0.27 -2.58
C ARG A 115 6.72 -0.04 -1.13
N ILE A 116 8.00 -0.25 -0.82
CA ILE A 116 8.55 -0.01 0.51
C ILE A 116 9.80 0.88 0.42
N ASP A 117 9.79 1.99 1.15
CA ASP A 117 10.99 2.73 1.49
C ASP A 117 11.46 2.31 2.88
N SER A 118 12.77 2.21 3.09
CA SER A 118 13.36 1.86 4.38
C SER A 118 14.48 2.83 4.78
N ALA A 119 14.66 3.07 6.07
CA ALA A 119 15.78 3.85 6.58
C ALA A 119 16.10 3.46 8.02
N VAL A 120 17.39 3.39 8.34
CA VAL A 120 17.87 3.27 9.71
C VAL A 120 18.63 4.54 10.07
N GLU A 121 18.45 5.02 11.31
CA GLU A 121 19.14 6.21 11.80
C GLU A 121 20.66 6.06 11.65
N ASP A 122 21.31 7.14 11.19
CA ASP A 122 22.74 7.23 10.88
C ASP A 122 23.27 6.17 9.90
N LYS A 123 22.38 5.58 9.09
CA LYS A 123 22.72 4.62 8.04
C LYS A 123 22.09 4.96 6.69
N ARG A 124 22.16 4.01 5.76
CA ARG A 124 21.62 4.14 4.42
C ARG A 124 20.10 4.27 4.48
N SER A 125 19.56 5.04 3.55
CA SER A 125 18.14 5.03 3.22
C SER A 125 17.95 4.36 1.87
N ASN A 126 16.95 3.48 1.75
CA ASN A 126 16.64 2.75 0.53
C ASN A 126 15.24 3.16 0.07
N ARG A 127 15.18 3.84 -1.08
CA ARG A 127 13.92 4.17 -1.74
C ARG A 127 13.47 2.99 -2.61
N ALA A 128 12.16 2.75 -2.67
CA ALA A 128 11.54 1.70 -3.48
C ALA A 128 12.30 0.37 -3.40
N GLU A 129 12.71 0.01 -2.18
CA GLU A 129 13.54 -1.15 -1.89
C GLU A 129 12.83 -2.45 -2.27
N VAL A 130 11.53 -2.50 -1.99
CA VAL A 130 10.59 -3.52 -2.44
C VAL A 130 9.63 -2.86 -3.41
N GLN A 131 9.35 -3.53 -4.53
CA GLN A 131 8.37 -3.14 -5.53
C GLN A 131 7.68 -4.40 -6.04
N VAL A 132 6.42 -4.60 -5.66
CA VAL A 132 5.67 -5.81 -6.04
C VAL A 132 4.33 -5.43 -6.66
N PRO A 133 3.93 -6.06 -7.78
CA PRO A 133 2.58 -5.90 -8.33
C PRO A 133 1.52 -6.33 -7.31
N LEU A 134 0.45 -5.56 -7.18
CA LEU A 134 -0.74 -5.93 -6.40
C LEU A 134 -1.65 -6.78 -7.28
N THR A 135 -1.49 -8.10 -7.20
CA THR A 135 -2.20 -9.08 -8.03
C THR A 135 -2.65 -10.28 -7.20
N ARG A 136 -3.70 -10.97 -7.66
CA ARG A 136 -4.14 -12.21 -7.01
C ARG A 136 -3.08 -13.30 -7.09
N ASP A 137 -2.41 -13.41 -8.23
CA ASP A 137 -1.33 -14.39 -8.44
C ASP A 137 -0.07 -14.09 -7.65
N GLY A 138 0.16 -12.84 -7.25
CA GLY A 138 1.31 -12.42 -6.45
C GLY A 138 1.11 -12.62 -4.95
N ALA A 139 -0.13 -12.71 -4.49
CA ALA A 139 -0.48 -12.87 -3.09
C ALA A 139 0.14 -14.13 -2.48
N GLY A 140 0.62 -14.02 -1.25
CA GLY A 140 1.23 -15.12 -0.49
C GLY A 140 2.67 -15.45 -0.90
N LYS A 141 3.25 -14.77 -1.90
CA LYS A 141 4.65 -14.98 -2.30
C LYS A 141 5.58 -14.04 -1.54
N ASP A 142 6.72 -14.57 -1.11
CA ASP A 142 7.79 -13.77 -0.49
C ASP A 142 8.61 -13.06 -1.57
N ASN A 143 8.91 -11.79 -1.34
CA ASN A 143 9.71 -10.94 -2.20
C ASN A 143 10.82 -10.29 -1.39
N ALA A 144 12.08 -10.52 -1.75
CA ALA A 144 13.21 -9.91 -1.08
C ALA A 144 13.37 -8.43 -1.48
N GLY A 145 13.78 -7.60 -0.53
CA GLY A 145 14.21 -6.23 -0.78
C GLY A 145 15.67 -6.15 -1.23
N SER A 146 16.07 -4.96 -1.65
CA SER A 146 17.45 -4.62 -2.04
C SER A 146 18.26 -3.94 -0.92
N GLY A 147 17.73 -3.87 0.31
CA GLY A 147 18.26 -3.08 1.42
C GLY A 147 18.12 -3.76 2.78
N TYR A 148 17.18 -3.31 3.62
CA TYR A 148 16.96 -3.85 4.97
C TYR A 148 15.86 -4.91 5.05
N VAL A 149 15.04 -5.08 4.01
CA VAL A 149 13.91 -6.02 3.98
C VAL A 149 14.38 -7.36 3.43
N SER A 150 14.40 -8.37 4.29
CA SER A 150 14.76 -9.74 3.90
C SER A 150 13.62 -10.41 3.13
N ALA A 151 12.38 -10.17 3.57
CA ALA A 151 11.18 -10.70 2.91
C ALA A 151 9.97 -9.77 3.10
N PHE A 152 9.25 -9.53 2.02
CA PHE A 152 7.94 -8.90 2.01
C PHE A 152 6.90 -9.82 1.37
N ARG A 153 5.73 -9.90 1.99
CA ARG A 153 4.59 -10.66 1.50
C ARG A 153 3.29 -9.96 1.85
N TYR A 154 2.34 -9.98 0.93
CA TYR A 154 0.95 -9.59 1.19
C TYR A 154 0.01 -10.77 1.01
N GLN A 155 -1.09 -10.79 1.76
CA GLN A 155 -2.17 -11.78 1.65
C GLN A 155 -3.50 -11.05 1.41
N LEU A 156 -4.42 -11.68 0.67
CA LEU A 156 -5.76 -11.18 0.33
C LEU A 156 -6.84 -11.80 1.21
#